data_AF-A0A7C3LIS4-F1
#
_entry.id   AF-A0A7C3LIS4-F1
#
_cell.length_a   1.000
_cell.length_b   1.000
_cell.length_c   1.000
_cell.angle_alpha   90.00
_cell.angle_beta   90.00
_cell.angle_gamma   90.00
#
_symmetry.space_group_name_H-M   'P 1'
#
loop_
_entity.id
_entity.type
_entity.pdbx_description
1 polymer ?
#
loop_
_entity_poly.entity_id
_entity_poly.type
_entity_poly.pdbx_seq_one_letter_code
_entity_poly.pdbx_strand_id
1 'polypeptide(L)'
;MGVLPASEKGRRCHQPDRPLEAPTARMESWQRSRGKRPRRRRGVSAMNANSVLVATVGLGNIDQVRASLLEPMKRSLAAGTWSRIVLVPSKVTEELAGQLRAETRDAPIEICPLPEAGNEDSLVPCREHIAMVFRRLIEQGIDPAQIVLDFTRGTKVMSVAATVAALSCGIRRVQYVVGGQRDARGVVVPGTEQVRHGEL
;
A
#
# COMPACT_ATOMS: atom_id res chain seq x y z
N MET A 1 48.40 -16.96 49.08
CA MET A 1 47.48 -17.27 47.95
C MET A 1 46.49 -16.13 47.86
N GLY A 2 46.32 -15.35 46.79
CA GLY A 2 46.96 -15.29 45.48
C GLY A 2 46.77 -13.84 44.98
N VAL A 3 47.76 -13.36 44.25
CA VAL A 3 47.95 -11.98 43.77
C VAL A 3 47.27 -11.83 42.39
N LEU A 4 46.43 -10.79 42.21
CA LEU A 4 46.19 -10.16 40.90
C LEU A 4 47.42 -9.29 40.54
N PRO A 5 47.83 -9.04 39.28
CA PRO A 5 46.96 -8.72 38.13
C PRO A 5 47.56 -9.10 36.74
N ALA A 6 46.87 -8.75 35.63
CA ALA A 6 47.46 -8.01 34.49
C ALA A 6 46.49 -7.94 33.30
N SER A 7 46.03 -6.72 33.03
CA SER A 7 45.44 -6.27 31.77
C SER A 7 46.52 -5.94 30.73
N GLU A 8 46.10 -5.93 29.47
CA GLU A 8 46.76 -5.34 28.29
C GLU A 8 48.09 -5.94 27.79
N LYS A 9 48.04 -6.48 26.57
CA LYS A 9 48.90 -6.02 25.46
C LYS A 9 48.55 -6.73 24.14
N GLY A 10 48.31 -5.91 23.11
CA GLY A 10 48.88 -6.16 21.78
C GLY A 10 47.94 -6.71 20.72
N ARG A 11 47.34 -5.81 19.92
CA ARG A 11 47.36 -5.95 18.46
C ARG A 11 47.59 -4.57 17.83
N ARG A 12 48.83 -4.36 17.38
CA ARG A 12 49.20 -3.27 16.48
C ARG A 12 48.70 -3.65 15.08
N CYS A 13 47.86 -2.83 14.49
CA CYS A 13 47.59 -2.88 13.07
C CYS A 13 48.79 -2.27 12.33
N HIS A 14 49.64 -3.12 11.76
CA HIS A 14 50.63 -2.72 10.77
C HIS A 14 49.91 -2.61 9.42
N GLN A 15 49.72 -1.40 8.91
CA GLN A 15 49.58 -1.15 7.48
C GLN A 15 50.97 -0.76 6.93
N PRO A 16 51.43 -1.37 5.84
CA PRO A 16 52.41 -0.74 4.98
C PRO A 16 51.72 -0.15 3.74
N ASP A 17 52.06 1.11 3.49
CA ASP A 17 51.80 1.86 2.28
C ASP A 17 52.17 1.08 1.01
N ARG A 18 51.27 1.11 0.02
CA ARG A 18 51.64 0.96 -1.39
C ARG A 18 50.90 2.01 -2.23
N PRO A 19 51.61 2.87 -2.96
CA PRO A 19 51.01 3.75 -3.95
C PRO A 19 50.67 2.92 -5.19
N LEU A 20 49.43 3.03 -5.68
CA LEU A 20 49.07 2.54 -7.00
C LEU A 20 48.99 3.73 -7.95
N GLU A 21 49.95 3.74 -8.87
CA GLU A 21 50.14 4.68 -9.96
C GLU A 21 48.90 4.78 -10.86
N ALA A 22 48.68 6.00 -11.35
CA ALA A 22 47.67 6.30 -12.35
C ALA A 22 48.14 5.85 -13.75
N PRO A 23 47.27 5.24 -14.57
CA PRO A 23 47.51 5.13 -16.00
C PRO A 23 46.86 6.31 -16.74
N THR A 24 47.71 7.00 -17.47
CA THR A 24 47.46 8.07 -18.43
C THR A 24 46.44 7.71 -19.52
N ALA A 25 45.82 8.79 -20.01
CA ALA A 25 44.88 8.87 -21.12
C ALA A 25 45.23 8.00 -22.35
N ARG A 26 44.21 7.34 -22.90
CA ARG A 26 44.10 7.09 -24.34
C ARG A 26 42.63 7.17 -24.75
N MET A 27 42.24 8.35 -25.24
CA MET A 27 41.09 8.55 -26.11
C MET A 27 41.37 7.78 -27.42
N GLU A 28 40.43 6.92 -27.84
CA GLU A 28 40.01 6.81 -29.24
C GLU A 28 38.76 5.93 -29.39
N SER A 29 37.69 6.59 -29.85
CA SER A 29 36.66 6.09 -30.78
C SER A 29 35.97 4.75 -30.52
N TRP A 30 34.82 4.77 -29.82
CA TRP A 30 33.70 3.84 -30.07
C TRP A 30 32.35 4.57 -29.97
N GLN A 31 32.11 5.50 -30.89
CA GLN A 31 30.76 5.88 -31.28
C GLN A 31 30.34 4.97 -32.44
N ARG A 32 29.37 4.07 -32.18
CA ARG A 32 28.30 3.69 -33.13
C ARG A 32 27.29 2.74 -32.47
N SER A 33 26.04 3.17 -32.55
CA SER A 33 24.81 2.37 -32.59
C SER A 33 24.57 1.32 -31.48
N ARG A 34 23.96 1.76 -30.37
CA ARG A 34 22.92 0.97 -29.70
C ARG A 34 21.64 1.78 -29.69
N GLY A 35 20.66 1.31 -30.46
CA GLY A 35 19.36 1.94 -30.61
C GLY A 35 18.73 2.18 -29.24
N LYS A 36 18.38 3.44 -28.98
CA LYS A 36 17.47 3.82 -27.90
C LYS A 36 16.12 3.19 -28.19
N ARG A 37 15.89 1.97 -27.68
CA ARG A 37 14.52 1.46 -27.53
C ARG A 37 13.80 2.45 -26.59
N PRO A 38 12.66 3.02 -26.99
CA PRO A 38 11.90 3.86 -26.09
C PRO A 38 11.52 2.99 -24.88
N ARG A 39 11.97 3.41 -23.69
CA ARG A 39 11.42 2.91 -22.42
C ARG A 39 9.92 3.16 -22.49
N ARG A 40 9.15 2.11 -22.80
CA ARG A 40 7.70 2.12 -22.61
C ARG A 40 7.48 2.51 -21.16
N ARG A 41 7.05 3.76 -20.92
CA ARG A 41 6.30 4.09 -19.72
C ARG A 41 5.13 3.11 -19.75
N ARG A 42 5.12 2.13 -18.84
CA ARG A 42 3.89 1.39 -18.53
C ARG A 42 2.95 2.44 -17.95
N GLY A 43 2.18 3.08 -18.83
CA GLY A 43 1.03 3.84 -18.43
C GLY A 43 0.13 2.87 -17.68
N VAL A 44 -0.32 3.30 -16.51
CA VAL A 44 -1.43 2.67 -15.78
C VAL A 44 -2.53 2.44 -16.82
N SER A 45 -2.78 1.17 -17.14
CA SER A 45 -3.84 0.78 -18.06
C SER A 45 -5.13 1.45 -17.62
N ALA A 46 -5.86 2.05 -18.55
CA ALA A 46 -7.22 2.51 -18.30
C ALA A 46 -7.98 1.40 -17.56
N MET A 47 -8.61 1.74 -16.43
CA MET A 47 -9.36 0.76 -15.64
C MET A 47 -10.43 0.17 -16.54
N ASN A 48 -10.42 -1.16 -16.71
CA ASN A 48 -11.45 -1.83 -17.48
C ASN A 48 -12.76 -1.77 -16.69
N ALA A 49 -13.89 -1.64 -17.36
CA ALA A 49 -15.24 -1.57 -16.77
C ALA A 49 -15.66 -2.82 -15.94
N ASN A 50 -14.76 -3.79 -15.76
CA ASN A 50 -14.98 -5.03 -15.03
C ASN A 50 -14.14 -5.16 -13.75
N SER A 51 -13.46 -4.09 -13.31
CA SER A 51 -12.64 -4.13 -12.11
C SER A 51 -13.45 -4.19 -10.82
N VAL A 52 -12.96 -4.95 -9.84
CA VAL A 52 -13.53 -5.05 -8.49
C VAL A 52 -12.63 -4.31 -7.52
N LEU A 53 -13.21 -3.43 -6.70
CA LEU A 53 -12.49 -2.73 -5.64
C LEU A 53 -12.68 -3.47 -4.32
N VAL A 54 -11.60 -3.75 -3.60
CA VAL A 54 -11.66 -4.24 -2.22
C VAL A 54 -11.01 -3.19 -1.32
N ALA A 55 -11.77 -2.61 -0.40
CA ALA A 55 -11.31 -1.49 0.42
C ALA A 55 -11.38 -1.80 1.91
N THR A 56 -10.28 -1.61 2.64
CA THR A 56 -10.33 -1.65 4.11
C THR A 56 -11.03 -0.40 4.64
N VAL A 57 -11.74 -0.54 5.78
CA VAL A 57 -12.42 0.59 6.44
C VAL A 57 -12.06 0.57 7.92
N GLY A 58 -11.55 1.70 8.42
CA GLY A 58 -11.24 1.90 9.84
C GLY A 58 -11.80 3.24 10.32
N LEU A 59 -11.70 3.55 11.61
CA LEU A 59 -12.39 4.73 12.19
C LEU A 59 -11.84 6.08 11.74
N GLY A 60 -10.58 6.17 11.30
CA GLY A 60 -9.96 7.47 11.08
C GLY A 60 -9.89 8.28 12.38
N ASN A 61 -10.22 9.57 12.33
CA ASN A 61 -10.39 10.40 13.52
C ASN A 61 -11.87 10.41 13.95
N ILE A 62 -12.14 9.78 15.10
CA ILE A 62 -13.47 9.67 15.72
C ILE A 62 -14.18 11.01 15.86
N ASP A 63 -13.45 12.08 16.18
CA ASP A 63 -14.08 13.39 16.45
C ASP A 63 -14.62 14.05 15.17
N GLN A 64 -14.21 13.56 13.99
CA GLN A 64 -14.55 14.12 12.70
C GLN A 64 -14.79 13.02 11.65
N VAL A 65 -15.62 12.03 11.99
CA VAL A 65 -15.88 10.85 11.13
C VAL A 65 -16.18 11.21 9.68
N ARG A 66 -17.02 12.24 9.42
CA ARG A 66 -17.37 12.60 8.04
C ARG A 66 -16.16 13.07 7.24
N ALA A 67 -15.40 14.03 7.76
CA ALA A 67 -14.22 14.59 7.08
C ALA A 67 -13.05 13.60 7.04
N SER A 68 -12.90 12.77 8.07
CA SER A 68 -11.75 11.88 8.25
C SER A 68 -11.97 10.46 7.73
N LEU A 69 -13.19 10.03 7.46
CA LEU A 69 -13.50 8.70 6.94
C LEU A 69 -14.39 8.77 5.71
N LEU A 70 -15.60 9.34 5.84
CA LEU A 70 -16.63 9.22 4.81
C LEU A 70 -16.23 9.90 3.50
N GLU A 71 -15.85 11.18 3.54
CA GLU A 71 -15.51 11.93 2.32
C GLU A 71 -14.26 11.38 1.60
N PRO A 72 -13.17 11.04 2.31
CA PRO A 72 -12.01 10.40 1.70
C PRO A 72 -12.34 9.02 1.10
N MET A 73 -13.16 8.22 1.78
CA MET A 73 -13.62 6.94 1.24
C MET A 73 -14.44 7.13 -0.02
N LYS A 74 -15.46 7.99 0.00
CA LYS A 74 -16.28 8.28 -1.18
C LYS A 74 -15.44 8.70 -2.37
N ARG A 75 -14.44 9.57 -2.15
CA ARG A 75 -13.51 9.96 -3.22
C ARG A 75 -12.74 8.77 -3.78
N SER A 76 -12.28 7.88 -2.91
CA SER A 76 -11.59 6.66 -3.33
C SER A 76 -12.49 5.71 -4.10
N LEU A 77 -13.73 5.52 -3.63
CA LEU A 77 -14.75 4.70 -4.29
C LEU A 77 -15.17 5.29 -5.65
N ALA A 78 -15.17 6.62 -5.80
CA ALA A 78 -15.52 7.29 -7.06
C ALA A 78 -14.35 7.39 -8.06
N ALA A 79 -13.14 6.96 -7.69
CA ALA A 79 -11.94 7.16 -8.51
C ALA A 79 -11.81 6.24 -9.73
N GLY A 80 -12.69 5.25 -9.84
CA GLY A 80 -12.69 4.28 -10.93
C GLY A 80 -14.10 3.81 -11.25
N THR A 81 -14.20 3.05 -12.33
CA THR A 81 -15.44 2.34 -12.72
C THR A 81 -15.37 0.92 -12.18
N TRP A 82 -16.21 0.62 -11.20
CA TRP A 82 -16.21 -0.69 -10.53
C TRP A 82 -17.44 -1.49 -10.92
N SER A 83 -17.25 -2.76 -11.26
CA SER A 83 -18.37 -3.70 -11.40
C SER A 83 -18.94 -4.10 -10.03
N ARG A 84 -18.10 -4.03 -8.99
CA ARG A 84 -18.45 -4.27 -7.59
C ARG A 84 -17.42 -3.63 -6.66
N ILE A 85 -17.87 -3.23 -5.48
CA ILE A 85 -17.03 -2.78 -4.37
C ILE A 85 -17.25 -3.74 -3.19
N VAL A 86 -16.17 -4.15 -2.52
CA VAL A 86 -16.21 -4.92 -1.27
C VAL A 86 -15.53 -4.11 -0.18
N LEU A 87 -16.28 -3.73 0.85
CA LEU A 87 -15.76 -3.05 2.02
C LEU A 87 -15.40 -4.07 3.09
N VAL A 88 -14.19 -3.97 3.65
CA VAL A 88 -13.71 -4.79 4.77
C VAL A 88 -13.53 -3.89 5.99
N PRO A 89 -14.62 -3.56 6.72
CA PRO A 89 -14.52 -2.77 7.94
C PRO A 89 -13.98 -3.60 9.11
N SER A 90 -13.35 -2.92 10.06
CA SER A 90 -13.25 -3.47 11.42
C SER A 90 -14.64 -3.65 12.04
N LYS A 91 -14.76 -4.45 13.10
CA LYS A 91 -16.08 -4.70 13.71
C LYS A 91 -16.73 -3.40 14.23
N VAL A 92 -15.91 -2.49 14.75
CA VAL A 92 -16.33 -1.17 15.24
C VAL A 92 -16.70 -0.18 14.13
N THR A 93 -16.37 -0.45 12.87
CA THR A 93 -16.65 0.45 11.72
C THR A 93 -17.69 -0.12 10.76
N GLU A 94 -18.34 -1.22 11.12
CA GLU A 94 -19.35 -1.89 10.29
C GLU A 94 -20.54 -0.97 9.96
N GLU A 95 -21.04 -0.22 10.95
CA GLU A 95 -22.13 0.73 10.73
C GLU A 95 -21.73 1.84 9.75
N LEU A 96 -20.49 2.34 9.85
CA LEU A 96 -19.95 3.37 8.97
C LEU A 96 -19.80 2.85 7.53
N ALA A 97 -19.43 1.58 7.35
CA ALA A 97 -19.46 0.94 6.03
C ALA A 97 -20.89 0.83 5.48
N GLY A 98 -21.87 0.60 6.36
CA GLY A 98 -23.30 0.66 6.02
C GLY A 98 -23.73 2.03 5.50
N GLN A 99 -23.28 3.11 6.16
CA GLN A 99 -23.52 4.48 5.70
C GLN A 99 -22.85 4.76 4.36
N LEU A 100 -21.59 4.33 4.16
CA LEU A 100 -20.89 4.44 2.87
C LEU A 100 -21.66 3.75 1.75
N ARG A 101 -22.21 2.55 2.00
CA ARG A 101 -23.06 1.84 1.05
C ARG A 101 -24.34 2.60 0.72
N ALA A 102 -24.99 3.21 1.72
CA ALA A 102 -26.21 3.98 1.49
C ALA A 102 -25.96 5.28 0.71
N GLU A 103 -24.80 5.92 0.93
CA GLU A 103 -24.42 7.18 0.29
C GLU A 103 -23.75 7.00 -1.09
N THR A 104 -23.32 5.78 -1.47
CA THR A 104 -22.66 5.49 -2.75
C THR A 104 -23.60 4.73 -3.69
N ARG A 105 -23.85 5.25 -4.89
CA ARG A 105 -24.83 4.68 -5.84
C ARG A 105 -24.20 4.07 -7.10
N ASP A 106 -22.91 4.31 -7.33
CA ASP A 106 -22.30 4.05 -8.64
C ASP A 106 -21.94 2.59 -8.88
N ALA A 107 -21.85 1.77 -7.82
CA ALA A 107 -21.55 0.35 -7.91
C ALA A 107 -22.18 -0.42 -6.73
N PRO A 108 -22.51 -1.71 -6.93
CA PRO A 108 -22.99 -2.55 -5.82
C PRO A 108 -21.88 -2.72 -4.78
N ILE A 109 -22.23 -2.44 -3.51
CA ILE A 109 -21.32 -2.57 -2.37
C ILE A 109 -21.71 -3.76 -1.50
N GLU A 110 -20.75 -4.65 -1.32
CA GLU A 110 -20.77 -5.71 -0.30
C GLU A 110 -19.97 -5.27 0.94
N ILE A 111 -20.42 -5.67 2.12
CA ILE A 111 -19.73 -5.39 3.39
C ILE A 111 -19.33 -6.72 4.01
N CYS A 112 -18.03 -6.91 4.23
CA CYS A 112 -17.43 -8.12 4.79
C CYS A 112 -16.63 -7.76 6.05
N PRO A 113 -17.30 -7.49 7.20
CA PRO A 113 -16.61 -7.04 8.41
C PRO A 113 -15.61 -8.07 8.92
N LEU A 114 -14.56 -7.60 9.61
CA LEU A 114 -13.72 -8.49 10.40
C LEU A 114 -14.58 -9.25 11.43
N PRO A 115 -14.28 -10.53 11.72
CA PRO A 115 -15.17 -11.38 12.52
C PRO A 115 -15.39 -10.88 13.95
N GLU A 116 -14.35 -10.33 14.57
CA GLU A 116 -14.32 -9.94 15.98
C GLU A 116 -13.73 -8.55 16.15
N ALA A 117 -14.12 -7.86 17.22
CA ALA A 117 -13.52 -6.59 17.61
C ALA A 117 -12.07 -6.81 18.08
N GLY A 118 -11.17 -5.92 17.66
CA GLY A 118 -9.73 -6.03 17.96
C GLY A 118 -8.95 -6.80 16.91
N ASN A 119 -9.62 -7.51 15.98
CA ASN A 119 -8.93 -8.15 14.86
C ASN A 119 -8.26 -7.12 13.93
N GLU A 120 -8.74 -5.87 13.90
CA GLU A 120 -8.11 -4.76 13.17
C GLU A 120 -6.68 -4.44 13.66
N ASP A 121 -6.33 -4.83 14.88
CA ASP A 121 -5.00 -4.64 15.46
C ASP A 121 -4.19 -5.94 15.51
N SER A 122 -4.76 -7.05 15.02
CA SER A 122 -4.11 -8.36 14.98
C SER A 122 -3.82 -8.81 13.55
N LEU A 123 -2.53 -8.82 13.19
CA LEU A 123 -2.08 -9.04 11.81
C LEU A 123 -2.57 -10.36 11.21
N VAL A 124 -2.49 -11.46 11.96
CA VAL A 124 -2.83 -12.81 11.47
C VAL A 124 -4.32 -12.96 11.14
N PRO A 125 -5.26 -12.76 12.09
CA PRO A 125 -6.69 -12.88 11.81
C PRO A 125 -7.17 -11.85 10.79
N CYS A 126 -6.62 -10.63 10.81
CA CYS A 126 -6.93 -9.61 9.79
C CYS A 126 -6.53 -10.10 8.38
N ARG A 127 -5.29 -10.58 8.23
CA ARG A 127 -4.77 -11.08 6.94
C ARG A 127 -5.55 -12.28 6.45
N GLU A 128 -5.88 -13.22 7.33
CA GLU A 128 -6.62 -14.43 6.97
C GLU A 128 -8.02 -14.13 6.48
N HIS A 129 -8.73 -13.22 7.17
CA HIS A 129 -10.04 -12.76 6.74
C HIS A 129 -9.99 -12.05 5.38
N ILE A 130 -9.05 -11.12 5.20
CA ILE A 130 -8.92 -10.40 3.93
C ILE A 130 -8.52 -11.35 2.79
N ALA A 131 -7.62 -12.31 3.05
CA ALA A 131 -7.26 -13.33 2.06
C ALA A 131 -8.46 -14.22 1.69
N MET A 132 -9.33 -14.56 2.64
CA MET A 132 -10.59 -15.26 2.37
C MET A 132 -11.48 -14.44 1.43
N VAL A 133 -11.64 -13.13 1.69
CA VAL A 133 -12.41 -12.23 0.80
C VAL A 133 -11.85 -12.26 -0.63
N PHE A 134 -10.53 -12.17 -0.79
CA PHE A 134 -9.89 -12.25 -2.10
C PHE A 134 -10.10 -13.60 -2.79
N ARG A 135 -9.88 -14.72 -2.07
CA ARG A 135 -10.06 -16.07 -2.64
C ARG A 135 -11.51 -16.28 -3.09
N ARG A 136 -12.48 -15.83 -2.30
CA ARG A 136 -13.90 -15.92 -2.66
C ARG A 136 -14.21 -15.18 -3.96
N LEU A 137 -13.61 -14.00 -4.19
CA LEU A 137 -13.77 -13.27 -5.45
C LEU A 137 -13.15 -14.03 -6.63
N ILE A 138 -11.97 -14.62 -6.42
CA ILE A 138 -11.27 -15.43 -7.44
C ILE A 138 -12.07 -16.69 -7.77
N GLU A 139 -12.64 -17.36 -6.76
CA GLU A 139 -13.53 -18.52 -6.91
C GLU A 139 -14.83 -18.16 -7.65
N GLN A 140 -15.28 -16.91 -7.58
CA GLN A 140 -16.39 -16.37 -8.38
C GLN A 140 -16.00 -16.06 -9.83
N GLY A 141 -14.75 -16.35 -10.23
CA GLY A 141 -14.25 -16.15 -11.60
C GLY A 141 -13.65 -14.77 -11.88
N ILE A 142 -13.42 -13.95 -10.85
CA ILE A 142 -12.76 -12.66 -11.03
C ILE A 142 -11.26 -12.88 -11.18
N ASP A 143 -10.69 -12.41 -12.29
CA ASP A 143 -9.24 -12.43 -12.52
C ASP A 143 -8.54 -11.55 -11.45
N PRO A 144 -7.52 -12.04 -10.73
CA PRO A 144 -6.72 -11.24 -9.80
C PRO A 144 -6.20 -9.91 -10.38
N ALA A 145 -5.95 -9.83 -11.69
CA ALA A 145 -5.53 -8.60 -12.37
C ALA A 145 -6.66 -7.54 -12.48
N GLN A 146 -7.91 -7.93 -12.26
CA GLN A 146 -9.08 -7.05 -12.22
C GLN A 146 -9.42 -6.58 -10.81
N ILE A 147 -8.83 -7.17 -9.77
CA ILE A 147 -9.02 -6.77 -8.39
C ILE A 147 -8.05 -5.63 -8.05
N VAL A 148 -8.57 -4.57 -7.44
CA VAL A 148 -7.81 -3.44 -6.92
C VAL A 148 -7.97 -3.40 -5.40
N LEU A 149 -6.86 -3.41 -4.67
CA LEU A 149 -6.87 -3.20 -3.23
C LEU A 149 -6.77 -1.71 -2.90
N ASP A 150 -7.68 -1.23 -2.07
CA ASP A 150 -7.63 0.09 -1.45
C ASP A 150 -7.38 -0.04 0.05
N PHE A 151 -6.22 0.45 0.49
CA PHE A 151 -5.83 0.45 1.90
C PHE A 151 -5.82 1.86 2.50
N THR A 152 -6.52 2.82 1.89
CA THR A 152 -6.58 4.23 2.33
C THR A 152 -7.02 4.36 3.78
N ARG A 153 -8.02 3.57 4.18
CA ARG A 153 -8.60 3.61 5.52
C ARG A 153 -8.48 2.25 6.17
N GLY A 154 -8.32 2.26 7.49
CA GLY A 154 -7.94 1.09 8.26
C GLY A 154 -6.81 1.46 9.22
N THR A 155 -6.55 0.57 10.16
CA THR A 155 -5.33 0.68 10.98
C THR A 155 -4.11 0.38 10.10
N LYS A 156 -2.92 0.73 10.58
CA LYS A 156 -1.67 0.32 9.90
C LYS A 156 -1.58 -1.21 9.76
N VAL A 157 -2.09 -1.93 10.76
CA VAL A 157 -2.13 -3.41 10.75
C VAL A 157 -3.05 -3.89 9.64
N MET A 158 -4.23 -3.31 9.46
CA MET A 158 -5.13 -3.62 8.35
C MET A 158 -4.47 -3.36 6.99
N SER A 159 -3.79 -2.22 6.80
CA SER A 159 -3.11 -1.92 5.54
C SER A 159 -2.02 -2.96 5.20
N VAL A 160 -1.21 -3.36 6.19
CA VAL A 160 -0.18 -4.39 6.02
C VAL A 160 -0.82 -5.76 5.77
N ALA A 161 -1.82 -6.15 6.57
CA ALA A 161 -2.55 -7.40 6.42
C ALA A 161 -3.17 -7.53 5.02
N ALA A 162 -3.82 -6.48 4.54
CA ALA A 162 -4.44 -6.42 3.23
C ALA A 162 -3.41 -6.55 2.10
N THR A 163 -2.28 -5.83 2.23
CA THR A 163 -1.18 -5.89 1.25
C THR A 163 -0.59 -7.30 1.16
N VAL A 164 -0.30 -7.93 2.30
CA VAL A 164 0.23 -9.30 2.35
C VAL A 164 -0.80 -10.30 1.81
N ALA A 165 -2.07 -10.14 2.15
CA ALA A 165 -3.15 -10.98 1.62
C ALA A 165 -3.26 -10.86 0.09
N ALA A 166 -3.25 -9.63 -0.44
CA ALA A 166 -3.31 -9.36 -1.88
C ALA A 166 -2.15 -10.03 -2.63
N LEU A 167 -0.92 -9.86 -2.14
CA LEU A 167 0.26 -10.52 -2.70
C LEU A 167 0.14 -12.04 -2.71
N SER A 168 -0.38 -12.64 -1.62
CA SER A 168 -0.58 -14.09 -1.52
C SER A 168 -1.66 -14.62 -2.48
N CYS A 169 -2.56 -13.76 -2.93
CA CYS A 169 -3.63 -14.07 -3.89
C CYS A 169 -3.29 -13.62 -5.33
N GLY A 170 -2.06 -13.16 -5.59
CA GLY A 170 -1.63 -12.70 -6.92
C GLY A 170 -2.20 -11.34 -7.33
N ILE A 171 -2.83 -10.60 -6.42
CA ILE A 171 -3.39 -9.28 -6.65
C ILE A 171 -2.26 -8.27 -6.55
N ARG A 172 -2.04 -7.52 -7.63
CA ARG A 172 -0.93 -6.57 -7.74
C ARG A 172 -1.38 -5.12 -7.72
N ARG A 173 -2.62 -4.83 -8.08
CA ARG A 173 -3.09 -3.46 -8.25
C ARG A 173 -3.55 -2.88 -6.93
N VAL A 174 -3.10 -1.67 -6.65
CA VAL A 174 -3.50 -0.93 -5.46
C VAL A 174 -3.91 0.49 -5.79
N GLN A 175 -4.76 1.05 -4.95
CA GLN A 175 -5.00 2.47 -4.86
C GLN A 175 -4.95 2.96 -3.42
N TYR A 176 -4.67 4.24 -3.25
CA TYR A 176 -4.71 4.88 -1.95
C TYR A 176 -4.89 6.40 -2.09
N VAL A 177 -5.58 7.02 -1.15
CA VAL A 177 -5.72 8.48 -1.10
C VAL A 177 -4.54 9.10 -0.35
N VAL A 178 -3.89 10.08 -0.96
CA VAL A 178 -2.86 10.91 -0.32
C VAL A 178 -3.39 12.33 -0.13
N GLY A 179 -2.98 12.97 0.97
CA GLY A 179 -3.18 14.41 1.10
C GLY A 179 -2.41 15.15 0.01
N GLY A 180 -3.08 16.09 -0.67
CA GLY A 180 -2.46 16.87 -1.74
C GLY A 180 -1.65 18.04 -1.20
N GLN A 181 -2.34 19.13 -0.87
CA GLN A 181 -1.69 20.31 -0.31
C GLN A 181 -1.63 20.19 1.21
N ARG A 182 -0.54 20.70 1.79
CA ARG A 182 -0.41 20.89 3.23
C ARG A 182 -0.34 22.38 3.52
N ASP A 183 -1.00 22.81 4.58
CA ASP A 183 -0.90 24.18 5.08
C ASP A 183 0.48 24.45 5.70
N ALA A 184 0.70 25.68 6.16
CA ALA A 184 1.98 26.07 6.78
C ALA A 184 2.31 25.29 8.06
N ARG A 185 1.35 24.55 8.63
CA ARG A 185 1.49 23.71 9.83
C ARG A 185 1.70 22.23 9.47
N GLY A 186 1.77 21.91 8.17
CA GLY A 186 1.93 20.54 7.68
C GLY A 186 0.65 19.72 7.69
N VAL A 187 -0.51 20.33 7.95
CA VAL A 187 -1.82 19.67 7.95
C VAL A 187 -2.37 19.61 6.53
N VAL A 188 -2.92 18.48 6.12
CA VAL A 188 -3.53 18.32 4.78
C VAL A 188 -4.73 19.26 4.66
N VAL A 189 -4.75 20.07 3.61
CA VAL A 189 -5.88 20.94 3.28
C VAL A 189 -7.04 20.06 2.79
N PRO A 190 -8.19 20.05 3.48
CA PRO A 190 -9.35 19.26 3.06
C PRO A 190 -9.76 19.62 1.62
N GLY A 191 -10.15 18.62 0.84
CA GLY A 191 -10.53 18.82 -0.56
C GLY A 191 -9.37 18.70 -1.56
N THR A 192 -8.11 18.69 -1.10
CA THR A 192 -6.94 18.58 -1.98
C THR A 192 -6.43 17.15 -2.15
N GLU A 193 -7.08 16.18 -1.54
CA GLU A 193 -6.70 14.77 -1.57
C GLU A 193 -6.72 14.20 -2.99
N GLN A 194 -5.72 13.40 -3.31
CA GLN A 194 -5.54 12.78 -4.62
C GLN A 194 -5.53 11.26 -4.48
N VAL A 195 -6.23 10.57 -5.38
CA VAL A 195 -6.13 9.11 -5.47
C VAL A 195 -4.87 8.75 -6.26
N ARG A 196 -4.05 7.88 -5.69
CA ARG A 196 -2.85 7.33 -6.31
C ARG A 196 -3.09 5.87 -6.61
N HIS A 197 -2.52 5.41 -7.73
CA HIS A 197 -2.54 4.01 -8.13
C HIS A 197 -1.12 3.47 -8.14
N GLY A 198 -0.97 2.18 -7.87
CA GLY A 198 0.33 1.51 -7.83
C GLY A 198 0.24 0.01 -8.12
N GLU A 199 1.41 -0.63 -8.09
CA GLU A 199 1.57 -2.08 -8.18
C GLU A 199 2.40 -2.57 -6.97
N LEU A 200 2.02 -3.73 -6.40
CA LEU A 200 2.66 -4.41 -5.26
C LEU A 200 3.78 -5.39 -5.65
#